data_AF-A0A8T4UT14-F1
#
_entry.id   AF-A0A8T4UT14-F1
#
_cell.length_a   1.000
_cell.length_b   1.000
_cell.length_c   1.000
_cell.angle_alpha   90.00
_cell.angle_beta   90.00
_cell.angle_gamma   90.00
#
_symmetry.space_group_name_H-M   'P 1'
#
loop_
_entity.id
_entity.type
_entity.pdbx_description
1 polymer ?
#
loop_
_entity_poly.entity_id
_entity_poly.type
_entity_poly.pdbx_seq_one_letter_code
_entity_poly.pdbx_strand_id
1 'polypeptide(L)'
;MKSEDLIVLVQDIVKQACELKNKHTNQVNAPVNYTCIFSQSELEYNTLISTAKKIGTIIKETATGPLFRIQPITTVSGKLKLLKIRYPDKTRPERGDADFTVSNYSEFKKKYLPKKGFKLISRDNCGLIWIFITV
;
A
#
# COMPACT_ATOMS: atom_id res chain seq x y z
N MET A 1 12.51 -6.14 15.06
CA MET A 1 11.07 -6.32 15.30
C MET A 1 10.70 -7.78 15.11
N LYS A 2 9.61 -8.23 15.72
CA LYS A 2 9.08 -9.59 15.50
C LYS A 2 8.15 -9.61 14.28
N SER A 3 7.83 -10.81 13.78
CA SER A 3 6.93 -10.96 12.63
C SER A 3 5.53 -10.44 12.94
N GLU A 4 5.08 -10.60 14.19
CA GLU A 4 3.79 -10.11 14.68
C GLU A 4 3.72 -8.59 14.62
N ASP A 5 4.79 -7.88 15.00
CA ASP A 5 4.86 -6.41 14.93
C ASP A 5 4.73 -5.91 13.48
N LEU A 6 5.37 -6.61 12.54
CA LEU A 6 5.27 -6.31 11.11
C LEU A 6 3.83 -6.50 10.60
N ILE A 7 3.16 -7.59 11.02
CA ILE A 7 1.78 -7.86 10.65
C ILE A 7 0.86 -6.76 11.18
N VAL A 8 1.03 -6.33 12.44
CA VAL A 8 0.24 -5.24 13.04
C VAL A 8 0.47 -3.93 12.27
N LEU A 9 1.71 -3.58 11.94
CA LEU A 9 2.02 -2.39 11.13
C LEU A 9 1.33 -2.43 9.77
N VAL A 10 1.37 -3.57 9.07
CA VAL A 10 0.71 -3.75 7.78
C VAL A 10 -0.81 -3.60 7.92
N GLN A 11 -1.41 -4.23 8.93
CA GLN A 11 -2.85 -4.12 9.18
C GLN A 11 -3.27 -2.69 9.48
N ASP A 12 -2.46 -1.94 10.23
CA ASP A 12 -2.74 -0.54 10.55
C ASP A 12 -2.66 0.37 9.32
N ILE A 13 -1.62 0.22 8.49
CA ILE A 13 -1.52 0.94 7.20
C ILE A 13 -2.74 0.67 6.32
N VAL A 14 -3.13 -0.61 6.17
CA VAL A 14 -4.30 -0.99 5.37
C VAL A 14 -5.58 -0.42 5.97
N LYS A 15 -5.71 -0.41 7.30
CA LYS A 15 -6.87 0.17 7.99
C LYS A 15 -7.00 1.66 7.70
N GLN A 16 -5.93 2.44 7.90
CA GLN A 16 -5.94 3.89 7.64
C GLN A 16 -6.22 4.20 6.17
N ALA A 17 -5.61 3.45 5.24
CA ALA A 17 -5.88 3.59 3.81
C ALA A 17 -7.33 3.22 3.44
N CYS A 18 -7.91 2.21 4.10
CA CYS A 18 -9.30 1.81 3.91
C CYS A 18 -10.27 2.89 4.41
N GLU A 19 -10.01 3.45 5.60
CA GLU A 19 -10.79 4.57 6.15
C GLU A 19 -10.76 5.78 5.21
N LEU A 20 -9.58 6.12 4.67
CA LEU A 20 -9.42 7.18 3.68
C LEU A 20 -10.23 6.89 2.40
N LYS A 21 -10.07 5.69 1.83
CA LYS A 21 -10.83 5.24 0.64
C LYS A 21 -12.34 5.34 0.88
N ASN A 22 -12.83 4.88 2.03
CA ASN A 22 -14.26 4.84 2.37
C ASN A 22 -14.83 6.25 2.59
N LYS A 23 -14.03 7.18 3.11
CA LYS A 23 -14.43 8.58 3.30
C LYS A 23 -14.62 9.31 1.97
N HIS A 24 -13.84 8.98 0.95
CA HIS A 24 -13.80 9.73 -0.30
C HIS A 24 -14.39 9.00 -1.52
N THR A 25 -14.70 7.71 -1.38
CA THR A 25 -15.24 6.87 -2.47
C THR A 25 -16.33 5.93 -1.98
N ASN A 26 -17.20 5.49 -2.89
CA ASN A 26 -18.18 4.44 -2.64
C ASN A 26 -17.60 3.01 -2.76
N GLN A 27 -16.28 2.86 -2.87
CA GLN A 27 -15.62 1.56 -3.06
C GLN A 27 -15.38 0.84 -1.73
N VAL A 28 -16.37 0.86 -0.83
CA VAL A 28 -16.23 0.38 0.56
C VAL A 28 -15.74 -1.05 0.64
N ASN A 29 -16.22 -1.91 -0.26
CA ASN A 29 -15.89 -3.33 -0.32
C ASN A 29 -14.70 -3.67 -1.23
N ALA A 30 -14.04 -2.67 -1.84
CA ALA A 30 -12.88 -2.94 -2.70
C ALA A 30 -11.77 -3.62 -1.89
N PRO A 31 -11.30 -4.82 -2.30
CA PRO A 31 -10.30 -5.56 -1.55
C PRO A 31 -8.91 -4.94 -1.70
N VAL A 32 -8.09 -5.05 -0.65
CA VAL A 32 -6.68 -4.70 -0.72
C VAL A 32 -5.95 -5.68 -1.63
N ASN A 33 -5.11 -5.15 -2.51
CA ASN A 33 -4.28 -5.93 -3.43
C ASN A 33 -2.80 -5.89 -3.01
N TYR A 34 -2.36 -4.72 -2.55
CA TYR A 34 -0.96 -4.42 -2.36
C TYR A 34 -0.81 -3.38 -1.24
N THR A 35 0.26 -3.48 -0.46
CA THR A 35 0.62 -2.50 0.56
C THR A 35 2.11 -2.20 0.47
N CYS A 36 2.46 -0.94 0.70
CA CYS A 36 3.84 -0.51 0.82
C CYS A 36 4.12 0.03 2.21
N ILE A 37 5.27 -0.32 2.78
CA ILE A 37 5.83 0.33 3.97
C ILE A 37 6.90 1.32 3.52
N PHE A 38 6.85 2.53 4.06
CA PHE A 38 7.88 3.55 3.87
C PHE A 38 8.76 3.57 5.11
N SER A 39 9.94 2.95 4.99
CA SER A 39 10.93 2.96 6.07
C SER A 39 11.38 4.40 6.33
N GLN A 40 11.60 4.76 7.58
CA GLN A 40 11.97 6.11 8.01
C GLN A 40 13.48 6.23 8.31
N SER A 41 14.19 5.10 8.40
CA SER A 41 15.64 5.05 8.57
C SER A 41 16.22 3.76 7.97
N GLU A 42 17.53 3.74 7.73
CA GLU A 42 18.21 2.54 7.23
C GLU A 42 18.13 1.37 8.23
N LEU A 43 18.23 1.66 9.52
CA LEU A 43 18.07 0.67 10.58
C LEU A 43 16.69 0.03 10.55
N GLU A 44 15.64 0.84 10.40
CA GLU A 44 14.27 0.36 10.26
C GLU A 44 14.11 -0.46 8.98
N TYR A 45 14.63 0.03 7.84
CA TYR A 45 14.60 -0.69 6.56
C TYR A 45 15.20 -2.09 6.70
N ASN A 46 16.41 -2.20 7.25
CA ASN A 46 17.08 -3.49 7.43
C ASN A 46 16.28 -4.43 8.36
N THR A 47 15.67 -3.86 9.41
CA THR A 47 14.80 -4.61 10.33
C THR A 47 13.53 -5.11 9.63
N LEU A 48 12.89 -4.27 8.82
CA LEU A 48 11.69 -4.63 8.05
C LEU A 48 12.02 -5.71 7.02
N ILE A 49 13.11 -5.57 6.26
CA ILE A 49 13.54 -6.54 5.25
C ILE A 49 13.84 -7.90 5.88
N SER A 50 14.62 -7.93 6.95
CA SER A 50 14.95 -9.19 7.64
C SER A 50 13.71 -9.89 8.19
N THR A 51 12.70 -9.13 8.62
CA THR A 51 11.43 -9.67 9.12
C THR A 51 10.53 -10.13 7.98
N ALA A 52 10.39 -9.35 6.90
CA ALA A 52 9.59 -9.71 5.74
C ALA A 52 10.09 -10.98 5.04
N LYS A 53 11.41 -11.20 5.00
CA LYS A 53 12.02 -12.44 4.51
C LYS A 53 11.61 -13.70 5.31
N LYS A 54 11.14 -13.56 6.55
CA LYS A 54 10.65 -14.69 7.36
C LYS A 54 9.22 -15.09 6.98
N ILE A 55 8.43 -14.16 6.45
CA ILE A 55 7.02 -14.37 6.13
C ILE A 55 6.73 -14.39 4.62
N GLY A 56 7.76 -14.27 3.79
CA GLY A 56 7.62 -14.19 2.35
C GLY A 56 8.93 -14.20 1.59
N THR A 57 8.82 -14.16 0.27
CA THR A 57 9.94 -14.18 -0.67
C THR A 57 9.94 -12.94 -1.55
N ILE A 58 11.13 -12.44 -1.88
CA ILE A 58 11.26 -11.34 -2.84
C ILE A 58 10.92 -11.89 -4.22
N ILE A 59 9.97 -11.24 -4.90
CA ILE A 59 9.54 -11.61 -6.26
C ILE A 59 10.02 -10.61 -7.30
N LYS A 60 10.41 -9.40 -6.89
CA LYS A 60 10.91 -8.36 -7.79
C LYS A 60 11.73 -7.32 -7.02
N GLU A 61 12.92 -7.03 -7.50
CA GLU A 61 13.66 -5.85 -7.11
C GLU A 61 13.17 -4.63 -7.89
N THR A 62 13.04 -3.49 -7.21
CA THR A 62 12.67 -2.22 -7.86
C THR A 62 13.58 -1.10 -7.40
N ALA A 63 13.67 -0.03 -8.19
CA ALA A 63 14.49 1.14 -7.86
C ALA A 63 14.20 1.74 -6.46
N THR A 64 12.99 1.55 -5.94
CA THR A 64 12.58 2.10 -4.64
C THR A 64 12.56 1.08 -3.51
N GLY A 65 12.94 -0.18 -3.77
CA GLY A 65 12.99 -1.26 -2.79
C GLY A 65 12.29 -2.54 -3.26
N PRO A 66 12.51 -3.67 -2.58
CA PRO A 66 12.01 -4.98 -2.98
C PRO A 66 10.50 -5.15 -2.78
N LEU A 67 9.90 -5.93 -3.67
CA LEU A 67 8.53 -6.42 -3.57
C LEU A 67 8.54 -7.89 -3.11
N PHE A 68 7.79 -8.16 -2.05
CA PHE A 68 7.61 -9.47 -1.47
C PHE A 68 6.26 -10.07 -1.86
N ARG A 69 6.27 -11.37 -2.13
CA ARG A 69 5.09 -12.23 -1.99
C ARG A 69 5.13 -12.83 -0.59
N ILE A 70 4.15 -12.48 0.23
CA ILE A 70 4.06 -12.91 1.63
C ILE A 70 2.97 -13.96 1.82
N GLN A 71 3.05 -14.69 2.93
CA GLN A 71 1.90 -15.45 3.43
C GLN A 71 0.70 -14.51 3.62
N PRO A 72 -0.53 -14.94 3.27
CA PRO A 72 -1.68 -14.06 3.32
C PRO A 72 -1.92 -13.47 4.72
N ILE A 73 -1.89 -12.15 4.84
CA ILE A 73 -2.25 -11.43 6.07
C ILE A 73 -3.72 -11.02 5.98
N THR A 74 -4.53 -11.42 6.96
CA THR A 74 -5.92 -10.94 7.06
C THR A 74 -5.95 -9.47 7.48
N THR A 75 -6.65 -8.64 6.72
CA THR A 75 -6.83 -7.21 6.99
C THR A 75 -8.32 -6.84 7.00
N VAL A 76 -8.63 -5.60 7.37
CA VAL A 76 -10.01 -5.07 7.31
C VAL A 76 -10.58 -5.01 5.88
N SER A 77 -9.74 -5.17 4.86
CA SER A 77 -10.11 -5.08 3.45
C SER A 77 -9.74 -6.36 2.68
N GLY A 78 -9.70 -7.50 3.36
CA GLY A 78 -9.41 -8.80 2.76
C GLY A 78 -7.99 -9.30 3.02
N LYS A 79 -7.56 -10.31 2.26
CA LYS A 79 -6.26 -10.96 2.47
C LYS A 79 -5.17 -10.32 1.60
N LEU A 80 -4.21 -9.67 2.25
CA LEU A 80 -3.04 -9.08 1.58
C LEU A 80 -1.98 -10.15 1.30
N LYS A 81 -1.42 -10.15 0.08
CA LYS A 81 -0.37 -11.10 -0.34
C LYS A 81 0.89 -10.44 -0.91
N LEU A 82 0.83 -9.14 -1.20
CA LEU A 82 1.93 -8.38 -1.78
C LEU A 82 2.31 -7.24 -0.84
N LEU A 83 3.58 -7.25 -0.41
CA LEU A 83 4.14 -6.24 0.47
C LEU A 83 5.39 -5.66 -0.17
N LYS A 84 5.45 -4.34 -0.33
CA LYS A 84 6.68 -3.64 -0.68
C LYS A 84 7.29 -2.97 0.53
N ILE A 85 8.60 -3.02 0.65
CA ILE A 85 9.35 -2.23 1.62
C ILE A 85 10.21 -1.25 0.83
N ARG A 86 10.00 0.05 1.05
CA ARG A 86 10.79 1.09 0.39
C ARG A 86 12.00 1.49 1.20
N TYR A 87 13.06 1.87 0.49
CA TYR A 87 14.19 2.59 1.07
C TYR A 87 13.72 3.87 1.77
N PRO A 88 14.46 4.34 2.79
CA PRO A 88 14.16 5.60 3.45
C PRO A 88 14.13 6.77 2.47
N ASP A 89 13.06 7.54 2.54
CA ASP A 89 12.81 8.69 1.67
C ASP A 89 12.27 9.83 2.53
N LYS A 90 13.08 10.86 2.75
CA LYS A 90 12.72 12.01 3.62
C LYS A 90 11.51 12.79 3.09
N THR A 91 11.14 12.62 1.83
CA THR A 91 9.95 13.25 1.23
C THR A 91 8.66 12.47 1.51
N ARG A 92 8.75 11.32 2.20
CA ARG A 92 7.65 10.40 2.52
C ARG A 92 7.54 10.19 4.03
N PRO A 93 6.98 11.19 4.76
CA PRO A 93 6.80 11.08 6.21
C PRO A 93 5.70 10.08 6.59
N GLU A 94 4.89 9.61 5.64
CA GLU A 94 3.86 8.62 5.90
C GLU A 94 4.47 7.25 6.22
N ARG A 95 3.72 6.40 6.93
CA ARG A 95 4.17 5.03 7.26
C ARG A 95 4.05 4.06 6.08
N GLY A 96 3.20 4.37 5.10
CA GLY A 96 2.95 3.51 3.96
C GLY A 96 1.70 3.89 3.18
N ASP A 97 1.38 3.06 2.20
CA ASP A 97 0.17 3.16 1.38
C ASP A 97 -0.41 1.76 1.10
N ALA A 98 -1.66 1.71 0.64
CA ALA A 98 -2.29 0.49 0.19
C ALA A 98 -3.12 0.74 -1.08
N ASP A 99 -3.00 -0.19 -2.03
CA ASP A 99 -3.76 -0.21 -3.26
C ASP A 99 -4.95 -1.17 -3.15
N PHE A 100 -6.10 -0.72 -3.63
CA PHE A 100 -7.35 -1.49 -3.63
C PHE A 100 -7.81 -1.77 -5.07
N THR A 101 -8.35 -2.97 -5.29
CA THR A 101 -8.90 -3.33 -6.60
C THR A 101 -10.33 -2.84 -6.72
N VAL A 102 -10.57 -1.92 -7.65
CA VAL A 102 -11.92 -1.44 -7.99
C VAL A 102 -12.52 -2.31 -9.11
N SER A 103 -13.83 -2.56 -9.06
CA SER A 103 -14.51 -3.42 -10.03
C SER A 103 -14.70 -2.76 -11.41
N ASN A 104 -14.98 -1.46 -11.45
CA ASN A 104 -15.15 -0.69 -12.69
C ASN A 104 -14.24 0.53 -12.71
N TYR A 105 -13.02 0.34 -13.22
CA TYR A 105 -12.01 1.41 -13.27
C TYR A 105 -12.43 2.61 -14.12
N SER A 106 -13.12 2.38 -15.25
CA SER A 106 -13.55 3.45 -16.15
C SER A 106 -14.53 4.40 -15.47
N GLU A 107 -15.57 3.83 -14.83
CA GLU A 107 -16.53 4.62 -14.05
C GLU A 107 -15.90 5.27 -12.82
N PHE A 108 -15.04 4.53 -12.11
CA PHE A 108 -14.32 5.08 -10.96
C PHE A 108 -13.49 6.31 -11.37
N LYS A 109 -12.72 6.20 -12.45
CA LYS A 109 -11.93 7.30 -13.00
C LYS A 109 -12.81 8.48 -13.36
N LYS A 110 -13.88 8.27 -14.13
CA LYS A 110 -14.81 9.34 -14.54
C LYS A 110 -15.44 10.05 -13.34
N LYS A 111 -15.79 9.31 -12.29
CA LYS A 111 -16.48 9.84 -11.10
C LYS A 111 -15.56 10.57 -10.12
N TYR A 112 -14.33 10.08 -9.91
CA TYR A 112 -13.47 10.57 -8.83
C TYR A 112 -12.28 11.39 -9.30
N LEU A 113 -11.73 11.16 -10.49
CA LEU A 113 -10.57 11.90 -10.97
C LEU A 113 -10.77 13.43 -11.02
N PRO A 114 -11.96 13.97 -11.36
CA PRO A 114 -12.19 15.42 -11.33
C PRO A 114 -12.24 16.04 -9.92
N LYS A 115 -12.29 15.24 -8.85
CA LYS A 115 -12.42 15.75 -7.48
C LYS A 115 -11.06 16.17 -6.91
N LYS A 116 -11.06 17.19 -6.05
CA LYS A 116 -9.84 17.61 -5.30
C LYS A 116 -9.29 16.41 -4.50
N GLY A 117 -7.97 16.26 -4.52
CA GLY A 117 -7.28 15.17 -3.82
C GLY A 117 -7.14 13.88 -4.62
N PHE A 118 -7.69 13.78 -5.83
CA PHE A 118 -7.47 12.63 -6.71
C PHE A 118 -6.45 12.97 -7.79
N LYS A 119 -5.49 12.07 -8.01
CA LYS A 119 -4.48 12.21 -9.06
C LYS A 119 -4.32 10.91 -9.84
N LEU A 120 -4.39 11.01 -11.16
CA LEU A 120 -4.08 9.89 -12.05
C LEU A 120 -2.56 9.69 -12.09
N ILE A 121 -2.14 8.44 -11.94
CA ILE A 121 -0.77 8.02 -12.16
C ILE A 121 -0.78 6.97 -13.26
N SER A 122 -0.15 7.32 -14.37
CA SER A 122 0.08 6.40 -15.47
C SER A 122 1.34 5.60 -15.18
N ARG A 123 1.23 4.27 -15.18
CA ARG A 123 2.37 3.35 -15.25
C ARG A 123 2.10 2.37 -16.38
N ASP A 124 3.15 1.89 -17.02
CA ASP A 124 3.05 1.05 -18.23
C ASP A 124 1.99 -0.06 -18.05
N ASN A 125 1.00 -0.06 -18.95
CA ASN A 125 -0.15 -0.97 -19.04
C ASN A 125 -1.14 -1.01 -17.86
N CYS A 126 -1.02 -0.16 -16.83
CA CYS A 126 -1.97 -0.09 -15.71
C CYS A 126 -2.27 1.35 -15.26
N GLY A 127 -3.56 1.70 -15.12
CA GLY A 127 -3.98 2.97 -14.56
C GLY A 127 -4.19 2.89 -13.04
N LEU A 128 -3.47 3.71 -12.27
CA LEU A 128 -3.66 3.87 -10.83
C LEU A 128 -4.19 5.28 -10.54
N ILE A 129 -5.11 5.40 -9.57
CA ILE A 129 -5.59 6.69 -9.08
C ILE A 129 -5.26 6.77 -7.60
N TRP A 130 -4.45 7.75 -7.24
CA TRP A 130 -4.09 8.01 -5.84
C TRP A 130 -5.07 9.02 -5.23
N ILE A 131 -5.32 8.84 -3.94
CA ILE A 131 -6.03 9.78 -3.08
C ILE A 131 -4.99 10.43 -2.18
N PHE A 132 -4.78 11.74 -2.36
CA PHE A 132 -4.00 12.59 -1.48
C PHE A 132 -4.93 13.51 -0.71
N ILE A 133 -4.78 13.57 0.60
CA ILE A 133 -5.26 14.72 1.37
C ILE A 133 -4.06 15.65 1.51
N THR A 134 -4.02 16.72 0.73
CA THR A 134 -3.29 17.91 1.17
C THR A 134 -4.08 18.51 2.32
N VAL A 135 -3.53 18.37 3.53
CA VAL A 135 -3.94 19.16 4.70
C VAL A 135 -3.46 20.59 4.50
#